data_AF-A0A7W1QR52-F1
#
_entry.id   AF-A0A7W1QR52-F1
#
_cell.length_a   1.000
_cell.length_b   1.000
_cell.length_c   1.000
_cell.angle_alpha   90.00
_cell.angle_beta   90.00
_cell.angle_gamma   90.00
#
_symmetry.space_group_name_H-M   'P 1'
#
loop_
_entity.id
_entity.type
_entity.pdbx_description
1 polymer ?
#
loop_
_entity_poly.entity_id
_entity_poly.type
_entity_poly.pdbx_seq_one_letter_code
_entity_poly.pdbx_strand_id
1 'polypeptide(L)'
;MELTHILVVSDFERSRDWYRDVLGAELFREYGGTSAVFTFGAAWLLVVTGGGPTEDKPNVSFELPDPRSVSHSITIRVPDCQEAYETLSARGAEFLTPPYDR
;
A
#
# COMPACT_ATOMS: atom_id res chain seq x y z
N MET A 1 -3.64 -19.99 -8.63
CA MET A 1 -4.44 -19.21 -7.65
C MET A 1 -3.56 -18.07 -7.19
N GLU A 2 -4.07 -16.86 -7.19
CA GLU A 2 -3.35 -15.64 -6.81
C GLU A 2 -3.94 -15.08 -5.49
N LEU A 3 -3.14 -14.33 -4.74
CA LEU A 3 -3.52 -13.72 -3.47
C LEU A 3 -3.28 -12.22 -3.53
N THR A 4 -4.27 -11.46 -3.04
CA THR A 4 -4.21 -10.00 -2.96
C THR A 4 -4.18 -9.56 -1.50
N HIS A 5 -3.23 -8.69 -1.15
CA HIS A 5 -3.20 -8.02 0.14
C HIS A 5 -4.10 -6.78 0.10
N ILE A 6 -5.01 -6.68 1.06
CA ILE A 6 -5.89 -5.51 1.18
C ILE A 6 -5.27 -4.55 2.19
N LEU A 7 -5.20 -3.26 1.82
CA LEU A 7 -4.66 -2.18 2.62
C LEU A 7 -5.71 -1.07 2.70
N VAL A 8 -6.22 -0.84 3.91
CA VAL A 8 -7.21 0.23 4.17
C VAL A 8 -6.48 1.56 4.34
N VAL A 9 -6.90 2.58 3.58
CA VAL A 9 -6.27 3.91 3.56
C VAL A 9 -7.26 5.02 3.87
N SER A 10 -6.77 6.14 4.42
CA SER A 10 -7.57 7.30 4.79
C SER A 10 -7.90 8.23 3.62
N ASP A 11 -7.07 8.22 2.58
CA ASP A 11 -7.18 9.09 1.40
C ASP A 11 -6.86 8.28 0.15
N PHE A 12 -7.87 8.05 -0.70
CA PHE A 12 -7.73 7.21 -1.88
C PHE A 12 -6.79 7.81 -2.92
N GLU A 13 -7.00 9.07 -3.31
CA GLU A 13 -6.26 9.69 -4.40
C GLU A 13 -4.78 9.80 -4.04
N ARG A 14 -4.48 10.27 -2.82
CA ARG A 14 -3.11 10.35 -2.32
C ARG A 14 -2.45 8.97 -2.25
N SER A 15 -3.18 7.96 -1.79
CA SER A 15 -2.62 6.60 -1.68
C SER A 15 -2.37 6.00 -3.05
N ARG A 16 -3.33 6.09 -3.97
CA ARG A 16 -3.19 5.61 -5.35
C ARG A 16 -1.95 6.20 -6.00
N ASP A 17 -1.80 7.53 -5.92
CA ASP A 17 -0.67 8.22 -6.52
C ASP A 17 0.64 7.81 -5.83
N TRP A 18 0.65 7.59 -4.52
CA TRP A 18 1.82 7.06 -3.82
C TRP A 18 2.23 5.65 -4.31
N TYR A 19 1.29 4.71 -4.38
CA TYR A 19 1.61 3.34 -4.83
C TYR A 19 2.06 3.32 -6.29
N ARG A 20 1.50 4.17 -7.15
CA ARG A 20 1.89 4.27 -8.55
C ARG A 20 3.24 4.97 -8.72
N ASP A 21 3.37 6.19 -8.20
CA ASP A 21 4.43 7.11 -8.56
C ASP A 21 5.64 7.01 -7.62
N VAL A 22 5.42 6.67 -6.34
CA VAL A 22 6.49 6.51 -5.35
C VAL A 22 7.01 5.09 -5.34
N LEU A 23 6.14 4.12 -5.02
CA LEU A 23 6.53 2.71 -4.99
C LEU A 23 6.86 2.18 -6.40
N GLY A 24 6.20 2.70 -7.44
CA GLY A 24 6.36 2.21 -8.81
C GLY A 24 5.53 0.96 -9.10
N ALA A 25 4.42 0.75 -8.38
CA ALA A 25 3.50 -0.34 -8.65
C ALA A 25 2.65 -0.06 -9.90
N GLU A 26 2.37 -1.10 -10.68
CA GLU A 26 1.57 -0.99 -11.88
C GLU A 26 0.09 -1.00 -11.53
N LEU A 27 -0.64 0.03 -11.94
CA LEU A 27 -2.08 0.12 -11.74
C LEU A 27 -2.79 -0.87 -12.67
N PHE A 28 -3.46 -1.86 -12.09
CA PHE A 28 -4.25 -2.81 -12.84
C PHE A 28 -5.66 -2.30 -13.12
N ARG A 29 -6.37 -1.80 -12.08
CA ARG A 29 -7.74 -1.29 -12.20
C ARG A 29 -8.15 -0.43 -11.00
N GLU A 30 -9.03 0.55 -11.24
CA GLU A 30 -9.73 1.29 -10.18
C GLU A 30 -11.23 0.92 -10.12
N TYR A 31 -11.83 1.06 -8.95
CA TYR A 31 -13.26 0.85 -8.73
C TYR A 31 -13.87 2.01 -7.96
N GLY A 32 -14.85 2.67 -8.60
CA GLY A 32 -15.77 3.60 -7.94
C GLY A 32 -15.11 4.74 -7.16
N GLY A 33 -13.89 5.15 -7.52
CA GLY A 33 -13.15 6.22 -6.85
C GLY A 33 -12.77 5.95 -5.39
N THR A 34 -12.87 4.70 -4.92
CA THR A 34 -12.60 4.32 -3.53
C THR A 34 -11.57 3.21 -3.39
N SER A 35 -11.22 2.55 -4.50
CA SER A 35 -10.22 1.50 -4.48
C SER A 35 -9.47 1.33 -5.80
N ALA A 36 -8.26 0.81 -5.68
CA ALA A 36 -7.37 0.50 -6.78
C ALA A 36 -6.60 -0.79 -6.52
N VAL A 37 -6.48 -1.62 -7.56
CA VAL A 37 -5.69 -2.84 -7.56
C VAL A 37 -4.39 -2.58 -8.30
N PHE A 38 -3.28 -2.99 -7.70
CA PHE A 38 -1.94 -2.87 -8.26
C PHE A 38 -1.24 -4.23 -8.31
N THR A 39 -0.27 -4.33 -9.22
CA THR A 39 0.75 -5.36 -9.21
C THR A 39 2.11 -4.75 -8.87
N PHE A 40 2.90 -5.47 -8.06
CA PHE A 40 4.28 -5.10 -7.77
C PHE A 40 5.13 -6.37 -7.67
N GLY A 41 5.90 -6.64 -8.74
CA GLY A 41 6.56 -7.93 -8.90
C GLY A 41 5.52 -9.06 -8.96
N ALA A 42 5.59 -10.00 -8.02
CA ALA A 42 4.64 -11.12 -7.91
C ALA A 42 3.49 -10.86 -6.92
N ALA A 43 3.43 -9.68 -6.30
CA ALA A 43 2.41 -9.33 -5.30
C ALA A 43 1.25 -8.57 -5.94
N TRP A 44 0.04 -8.88 -5.47
CA TRP A 44 -1.16 -8.09 -5.74
C TRP A 44 -1.54 -7.27 -4.51
N LEU A 45 -1.84 -6.00 -4.72
CA LEU A 45 -2.24 -5.05 -3.68
C LEU A 45 -3.61 -4.46 -4.01
N LEU A 46 -4.52 -4.42 -3.05
CA LEU A 46 -5.76 -3.65 -3.11
C LEU A 46 -5.66 -2.53 -2.09
N VAL A 47 -5.65 -1.30 -2.57
CA VAL A 47 -5.74 -0.09 -1.75
C VAL A 47 -7.20 0.33 -1.75
N VAL A 48 -7.80 0.51 -0.57
CA VAL A 48 -9.24 0.79 -0.44
C VAL A 48 -9.51 1.74 0.73
N THR A 49 -10.49 2.63 0.59
CA THR A 49 -10.94 3.46 1.72
C THR A 49 -11.66 2.63 2.79
N GLY A 50 -11.79 3.19 3.99
CA GLY A 50 -12.63 2.60 5.02
C GLY A 50 -14.08 2.38 4.53
N GLY A 51 -14.75 1.39 5.11
CA GLY A 51 -16.09 0.98 4.71
C GLY A 51 -16.84 0.35 5.88
N GLY A 52 -18.08 0.79 6.10
CA GLY A 52 -18.94 0.24 7.14
C GLY A 52 -19.53 -1.12 6.80
N PRO A 53 -20.29 -1.72 7.73
CA PRO A 53 -20.97 -2.98 7.50
C PRO A 53 -21.93 -2.97 6.31
N THR A 54 -22.06 -4.14 5.69
CA THR A 54 -23.03 -4.41 4.62
C THR A 54 -24.11 -5.36 5.10
N GLU A 55 -25.22 -5.48 4.37
CA GLU A 55 -26.33 -6.38 4.73
C GLU A 55 -25.87 -7.84 4.89
N ASP A 56 -24.93 -8.30 4.05
CA ASP A 56 -24.32 -9.63 4.12
C ASP A 56 -23.24 -9.75 5.21
N LYS A 57 -22.68 -8.63 5.68
CA LYS A 57 -21.61 -8.57 6.69
C LYS A 57 -21.91 -7.48 7.74
N PRO A 58 -22.98 -7.64 8.54
CA PRO A 58 -23.51 -6.56 9.38
C PRO A 58 -22.60 -6.16 10.54
N ASN A 59 -21.56 -6.95 10.85
CA ASN A 59 -20.64 -6.72 11.97
C ASN A 59 -19.18 -6.57 11.52
N VAL A 60 -18.92 -6.38 10.23
CA VAL A 60 -17.55 -6.28 9.69
C VAL A 60 -17.38 -4.93 9.02
N SER A 61 -16.33 -4.22 9.38
CA SER A 61 -15.92 -2.97 8.76
C SER A 61 -14.46 -3.03 8.32
N PHE A 62 -14.15 -2.24 7.29
CA PHE A 62 -12.79 -1.81 7.02
C PHE A 62 -12.53 -0.54 7.81
N GLU A 63 -11.87 -0.70 8.95
CA GLU A 63 -11.46 0.42 9.81
C GLU A 63 -10.16 1.06 9.30
N LEU A 64 -10.05 2.37 9.49
CA LEU A 64 -8.80 3.08 9.24
C LEU A 64 -7.72 2.63 10.25
N PRO A 65 -6.46 2.43 9.83
CA PRO A 65 -5.40 2.04 10.75
C PRO A 65 -5.06 3.18 11.74
N ASP A 66 -4.78 2.84 13.01
CA ASP A 66 -4.20 3.81 13.96
C ASP A 66 -2.76 4.12 13.52
N PRO A 67 -2.42 5.39 13.20
CA PRO A 67 -1.11 5.77 12.70
C PRO A 67 0.04 5.49 13.68
N ARG A 68 -0.25 5.17 14.95
CA ARG A 68 0.73 4.81 15.96
C ARG A 68 0.93 3.30 16.11
N SER A 69 0.23 2.50 15.30
CA SER A 69 0.28 1.04 15.32
C SER A 69 0.52 0.48 13.93
N VAL A 70 1.22 -0.66 13.87
CA VAL A 70 1.40 -1.36 12.60
C VAL A 70 0.15 -2.20 12.32
N SER A 71 -0.64 -1.80 11.33
CA SER A 71 -1.77 -2.60 10.84
C SER A 71 -1.34 -3.69 9.87
N HIS A 72 -0.33 -3.41 9.04
CA HIS A 72 0.23 -4.32 8.04
C HIS A 72 1.72 -4.05 7.83
N SER A 73 2.47 -5.07 7.42
CA SER A 73 3.88 -4.96 7.04
C SER A 73 4.15 -5.84 5.82
N ILE A 74 4.91 -5.30 4.86
CA ILE A 74 5.33 -5.99 3.63
C ILE A 74 6.85 -5.84 3.52
N THR A 75 7.55 -6.94 3.22
CA THR A 75 8.99 -6.93 2.97
C THR A 75 9.26 -7.05 1.48
N ILE A 76 10.01 -6.10 0.93
CA ILE A 76 10.46 -6.10 -0.46
C ILE A 76 11.94 -6.45 -0.47
N ARG A 77 12.32 -7.50 -1.21
CA ARG A 77 13.73 -7.83 -1.43
C ARG A 77 14.26 -6.99 -2.57
N VAL A 78 15.37 -6.30 -2.32
CA VAL A 78 16.07 -5.49 -3.30
C VAL A 78 17.52 -5.96 -3.39
N PRO A 79 18.15 -5.82 -4.57
CA PRO A 79 19.56 -6.19 -4.73
C PRO A 79 20.49 -5.25 -3.94
N ASP A 80 20.12 -3.97 -3.80
CA ASP A 80 20.87 -2.96 -3.08
C ASP A 80 19.91 -2.07 -2.27
N CYS A 81 20.08 -2.05 -0.94
CA CYS A 81 19.25 -1.28 -0.03
C CYS A 81 19.50 0.23 -0.12
N GLN A 82 20.74 0.63 -0.44
CA GLN A 82 21.13 2.04 -0.55
C GLN A 82 20.56 2.64 -1.83
N GLU A 83 20.69 1.93 -2.96
CA GLU A 83 20.10 2.36 -4.24
C GLU A 83 18.57 2.45 -4.16
N ALA A 84 17.93 1.46 -3.51
CA ALA A 84 16.48 1.47 -3.31
C ALA A 84 16.03 2.64 -2.42
N TYR A 85 16.77 2.93 -1.34
CA TYR A 85 16.51 4.06 -0.45
C TYR A 85 16.59 5.40 -1.19
N GLU A 86 17.65 5.61 -1.99
CA GLU A 86 17.84 6.83 -2.76
C GLU A 86 16.75 7.01 -3.81
N THR A 87 16.43 5.94 -4.55
CA THR A 87 15.38 5.94 -5.58
C THR A 87 14.02 6.29 -4.98
N LEU A 88 13.62 5.62 -3.90
CA LEU A 88 12.33 5.85 -3.27
C LEU A 88 12.26 7.22 -2.60
N SER A 89 13.34 7.66 -1.93
CA SER A 89 13.42 9.00 -1.32
C SER A 89 13.29 10.10 -2.37
N ALA A 90 13.96 9.95 -3.52
CA ALA A 90 13.86 10.90 -4.64
C ALA A 90 12.45 10.98 -5.23
N ARG A 91 11.65 9.91 -5.11
CA ARG A 91 10.24 9.89 -5.52
C ARG A 91 9.29 10.39 -4.43
N GLY A 92 9.78 10.69 -3.23
CA GLY A 92 8.98 11.22 -2.12
C GLY A 92 8.56 10.18 -1.08
N ALA A 93 9.23 9.02 -1.01
CA ALA A 93 9.04 8.11 0.12
C ALA A 93 9.62 8.70 1.41
N GLU A 94 8.87 8.56 2.50
CA GLU A 94 9.32 8.92 3.85
C GLU A 94 9.83 7.66 4.55
N PHE A 95 11.12 7.63 4.90
CA PHE A 95 11.74 6.52 5.62
C PHE A 95 11.83 6.83 7.12
N LEU A 96 11.58 5.82 7.96
CA LEU A 96 11.77 5.93 9.41
C LEU A 96 13.25 6.11 9.79
N THR A 97 14.13 5.39 9.09
CA THR A 97 15.60 5.49 9.21
C THR A 97 16.26 5.22 7.85
N PRO A 98 17.49 5.71 7.61
CA PRO A 98 18.31 5.26 6.49
C PRO A 98 18.61 3.75 6.56
N PRO A 99 19.09 3.14 5.45
CA PRO A 99 19.60 1.77 5.45
C PRO A 99 20.68 1.59 6.51
N TYR A 100 20.62 0.45 7.20
CA TYR A 100 21.58 0.07 8.22
C TYR A 100 22.21 -1.26 7.84
N ASP A 101 23.53 -1.27 7.78
CA ASP A 101 24.35 -2.47 7.56
C ASP A 101 25.10 -2.80 8.85
N ARG A 102 25.20 -4.09 9.19
CA ARG A 102 25.83 -4.56 10.44
C ARG A 102 26.98 -5.51 10.18
#